data_AF-A0A3C0UHG5-F1
#
_entry.id   AF-A0A3C0UHG5-F1
#
_cell.length_a   1.000
_cell.length_b   1.000
_cell.length_c   1.000
_cell.angle_alpha   90.00
_cell.angle_beta   90.00
_cell.angle_gamma   90.00
#
_symmetry.space_group_name_H-M   'P 1'
#
loop_
_entity.id
_entity.type
_entity.pdbx_description
1 polymer ?
#
loop_
_entity_poly.entity_id
_entity_poly.type
_entity_poly.pdbx_seq_one_letter_code
_entity_poly.pdbx_strand_id
1 'polypeptide(L)'
;MDTLIGSDYKNIKPLFSINDIRAIFPTGKANTESWLFLSTSGINGTYITLDDIEKGKANGITILIIQPRLVCIHQGHIEIGIEDIPYLRKLVASTIKAISISQKGNLEKQES
;
A
#
# COMPACT_ATOMS: atom_id res chain seq x y z
N MET A 1 14.41 -27.49 9.59
CA MET A 1 12.93 -27.45 9.56
C MET A 1 12.56 -26.66 8.32
N ASP A 2 12.64 -27.31 7.17
CA ASP A 2 12.12 -26.80 5.90
C ASP A 2 10.63 -27.06 5.89
N THR A 3 9.83 -26.03 6.13
CA THR A 3 8.37 -26.15 6.18
C THR A 3 7.77 -25.16 5.20
N LEU A 4 7.32 -25.72 4.06
CA LEU A 4 6.09 -25.34 3.38
C LEU A 4 5.91 -23.86 3.03
N ILE A 5 6.72 -23.32 2.11
CA ILE A 5 6.27 -22.21 1.24
C ILE A 5 6.39 -22.67 -0.21
N GLY A 6 5.54 -23.63 -0.57
CA GLY A 6 5.34 -24.03 -1.96
C GLY A 6 4.72 -22.87 -2.75
N SER A 7 5.55 -22.26 -3.59
CA SER A 7 5.26 -21.81 -4.97
C SER A 7 4.00 -21.03 -5.39
N ASP A 8 3.09 -20.60 -4.52
CA ASP A 8 1.85 -19.91 -4.96
C ASP A 8 1.89 -18.36 -4.91
N TYR A 9 3.01 -17.76 -4.47
CA TYR A 9 3.19 -16.29 -4.40
C TYR A 9 3.97 -15.70 -5.60
N LYS A 10 3.82 -16.26 -6.81
CA LYS A 10 4.59 -15.84 -8.00
C LYS A 10 4.49 -14.36 -8.37
N ASN A 11 3.47 -13.63 -7.88
CA ASN A 11 3.22 -12.24 -8.24
C ASN A 11 3.46 -11.23 -7.11
N ILE A 12 4.15 -11.63 -6.04
CA ILE A 12 4.60 -10.71 -5.00
C ILE A 12 5.93 -10.08 -5.42
N LYS A 13 5.92 -8.77 -5.61
CA LYS A 13 7.11 -7.96 -5.91
C LYS A 13 7.58 -7.23 -4.65
N PRO A 14 8.86 -7.34 -4.25
CA PRO A 14 9.34 -6.62 -3.08
C PRO A 14 9.44 -5.12 -3.34
N LEU A 15 9.17 -4.31 -2.31
CA LEU A 15 9.46 -2.87 -2.25
C LEU A 15 10.59 -2.65 -1.26
N PHE A 16 11.57 -1.83 -1.63
CA PHE A 16 12.75 -1.55 -0.79
C PHE A 16 12.86 -0.08 -0.38
N SER A 17 12.25 0.82 -1.14
CA SER A 17 12.41 2.26 -0.93
C SER A 17 11.19 3.06 -1.38
N ILE A 18 11.16 4.35 -0.99
CA ILE A 18 10.15 5.30 -1.48
C ILE A 18 10.22 5.50 -2.99
N ASN A 19 11.39 5.32 -3.61
CA ASN A 19 11.57 5.46 -5.06
C ASN A 19 10.78 4.38 -5.82
N ASP A 20 10.67 3.17 -5.29
CA ASP A 20 9.87 2.10 -5.89
C ASP A 20 8.39 2.49 -5.95
N ILE A 21 7.92 3.20 -4.92
CA ILE A 21 6.54 3.71 -4.85
C ILE A 21 6.35 4.86 -5.83
N ARG A 22 7.33 5.76 -5.93
CA ARG A 22 7.29 6.88 -6.90
C ARG A 22 7.36 6.38 -8.34
N ALA A 23 8.01 5.24 -8.59
CA ALA A 23 7.99 4.60 -9.92
C ALA A 23 6.59 4.11 -10.31
N ILE A 24 5.80 3.64 -9.34
CA ILE A 24 4.42 3.19 -9.56
C ILE A 24 3.43 4.37 -9.57
N PHE A 25 3.65 5.37 -8.69
CA PHE A 25 2.76 6.50 -8.47
C PHE A 25 3.48 7.85 -8.63
N PRO A 26 4.00 8.21 -9.83
CA PRO A 26 4.86 9.37 -10.01
C PRO A 26 4.22 10.71 -9.58
N THR A 27 2.88 10.81 -9.64
CA THR A 27 2.14 12.03 -9.27
C THR A 27 1.63 12.03 -7.81
N GLY A 28 1.88 10.96 -7.07
CA GLY A 28 1.31 10.75 -5.73
C GLY A 28 -0.21 10.63 -5.74
N LYS A 29 -0.78 10.09 -6.84
CA LYS A 29 -2.21 9.80 -6.97
C LYS A 29 -2.41 8.38 -7.47
N ALA A 30 -3.24 7.63 -6.78
CA ALA A 30 -3.72 6.32 -7.19
C ALA A 30 -4.87 6.46 -8.19
N ASN A 31 -5.09 5.40 -8.96
CA ASN A 31 -6.16 5.27 -9.94
C ASN A 31 -6.87 3.92 -9.76
N THR A 32 -7.83 3.59 -10.60
CA THR A 32 -8.60 2.33 -10.48
C THR A 32 -7.77 1.07 -10.75
N GLU A 33 -6.50 1.20 -11.14
CA GLU A 33 -5.63 0.09 -11.55
C GLU A 33 -4.55 -0.24 -10.53
N SER A 34 -4.18 0.71 -9.67
CA SER A 34 -3.13 0.56 -8.66
C SER A 34 -3.53 1.29 -7.37
N TRP A 35 -3.50 0.56 -6.25
CA TRP A 35 -3.93 1.03 -4.93
C TRP A 35 -2.80 0.87 -3.93
N LEU A 36 -2.62 1.84 -3.03
CA LEU A 36 -1.62 1.78 -1.96
C LEU A 36 -2.29 1.77 -0.57
N PHE A 37 -1.86 0.81 0.25
CA PHE A 37 -2.21 0.67 1.64
C PHE A 37 -0.95 0.79 2.50
N LEU A 38 -1.07 1.50 3.61
CA LEU A 38 -0.02 1.68 4.60
C LEU A 38 -0.42 0.96 5.89
N SER A 39 0.54 0.79 6.80
CA SER A 39 0.31 0.26 8.15
C SER A 39 -0.31 -1.15 8.14
N THR A 40 -0.09 -1.91 7.08
CA THR A 40 -0.62 -3.27 6.97
C THR A 40 0.20 -4.20 7.87
N SER A 41 -0.39 -4.67 8.97
CA SER A 41 0.22 -5.71 9.79
C SER A 41 0.10 -7.07 9.09
N GLY A 42 1.21 -7.79 9.01
CA GLY A 42 1.29 -9.17 8.54
C GLY A 42 2.38 -9.90 9.33
N ILE A 43 2.88 -11.01 8.81
CA ILE A 43 3.91 -11.84 9.46
C ILE A 43 5.20 -11.02 9.78
N ASN A 44 5.43 -9.93 9.04
CA ASN A 44 6.56 -9.00 9.21
C ASN A 44 6.12 -7.52 9.38
N GLY A 45 4.85 -7.27 9.70
CA GLY A 45 4.27 -5.91 9.62
C GLY A 45 4.07 -5.24 10.99
N THR A 46 4.23 -3.93 11.02
CA THR A 46 3.97 -3.08 12.20
C THR A 46 2.78 -2.17 11.92
N TYR A 47 1.93 -1.91 12.92
CA TYR A 47 0.82 -0.93 12.83
C TYR A 47 1.29 0.54 12.88
N ILE A 48 2.55 0.81 12.52
CA ILE A 48 3.12 2.15 12.50
C ILE A 48 2.34 3.00 11.51
N THR A 49 1.83 4.14 11.97
CA THR A 49 1.13 5.11 11.12
C THR A 49 2.06 6.23 10.68
N LEU A 50 1.66 7.01 9.67
CA LEU A 50 2.38 8.23 9.30
C LEU A 50 2.46 9.23 10.46
N ASP A 51 1.44 9.27 11.33
CA ASP A 51 1.43 10.14 12.52
C ASP A 51 2.49 9.70 13.55
N ASP A 52 2.76 8.39 13.66
CA ASP A 52 3.79 7.88 14.57
C ASP A 52 5.19 8.23 14.08
N ILE A 53 5.41 8.20 12.75
CA ILE A 53 6.65 8.62 12.12
C ILE A 53 6.86 10.13 12.28
N GLU A 54 5.81 10.93 12.06
CA GLU A 54 5.83 12.38 12.26
C GLU A 54 6.17 12.76 13.72
N LYS A 55 5.77 11.91 14.69
CA LYS A 55 6.10 12.05 16.11
C LYS A 55 7.46 11.46 16.50
N GLY A 56 8.24 10.93 15.55
CA GLY A 56 9.55 10.32 15.79
C GLY A 56 9.50 9.01 16.57
N LYS A 57 8.36 8.32 16.59
CA LYS A 57 8.21 7.02 17.29
C LYS A 57 8.70 5.83 16.46
N ALA A 58 8.90 6.04 15.17
CA ALA A 58 9.27 5.03 14.19
C ALA A 58 9.88 5.69 12.96
N ASN A 59 10.69 4.92 12.22
CA ASN A 59 11.35 5.40 10.99
C ASN A 59 10.90 4.64 9.74
N GLY A 60 10.01 3.65 9.86
CA GLY A 60 9.58 2.82 8.75
C GLY A 60 8.15 2.35 8.85
N ILE A 61 7.56 2.03 7.69
CA ILE A 61 6.17 1.61 7.57
C ILE A 61 6.05 0.45 6.60
N THR A 62 5.15 -0.47 6.90
CA THR A 62 4.80 -1.55 5.98
C THR A 62 3.82 -1.04 4.93
N ILE A 63 4.11 -1.36 3.68
CA ILE A 63 3.39 -0.89 2.50
C ILE A 63 2.94 -2.08 1.68
N LEU A 64 1.71 -1.99 1.21
CA LEU A 64 1.08 -2.94 0.32
C LEU A 64 0.50 -2.19 -0.88
N ILE A 65 0.96 -2.51 -2.08
CA ILE A 65 0.40 -2.02 -3.33
C ILE A 65 -0.34 -3.17 -4.00
N ILE A 66 -1.60 -2.95 -4.36
CA ILE A 66 -2.43 -3.92 -5.08
C ILE A 66 -2.67 -3.39 -6.49
N GLN A 67 -2.41 -4.23 -7.48
CA GLN A 67 -2.74 -3.97 -8.88
C GLN A 67 -3.75 -5.03 -9.37
N PRO A 68 -5.06 -4.83 -9.14
CA PRO A 68 -6.07 -5.88 -9.30
C PRO A 68 -6.10 -6.47 -10.70
N ARG A 69 -5.99 -5.62 -11.74
CA ARG A 69 -6.02 -6.05 -13.15
C ARG A 69 -4.83 -6.92 -13.55
N LEU A 70 -3.69 -6.73 -12.89
CA LEU A 70 -2.47 -7.50 -13.14
C LEU A 70 -2.31 -8.69 -12.19
N VAL A 71 -3.25 -8.87 -11.25
CA VAL A 71 -3.18 -9.87 -10.17
C VAL A 71 -1.79 -9.84 -9.50
N CYS A 72 -1.33 -8.62 -9.23
CA CYS A 72 0.02 -8.35 -8.75
C CYS A 72 -0.03 -7.57 -7.44
N ILE A 73 0.84 -7.96 -6.52
CA ILE A 73 0.99 -7.34 -5.21
C ILE A 73 2.43 -6.88 -5.10
N HIS A 74 2.65 -5.65 -4.66
CA HIS A 74 3.96 -5.21 -4.20
C HIS A 74 3.92 -5.01 -2.69
N GLN A 75 4.92 -5.48 -1.96
CA GLN A 75 4.97 -5.30 -0.52
C GLN A 75 6.38 -5.09 0.00
N GLY A 76 6.50 -4.34 1.10
CA GLY A 76 7.76 -4.14 1.78
C GLY A 76 7.60 -3.34 3.06
N HIS A 77 8.60 -3.40 3.93
CA HIS A 77 8.77 -2.45 5.03
C HIS A 77 9.87 -1.49 4.60
N ILE A 78 9.54 -0.21 4.48
CA ILE A 78 10.48 0.79 3.99
C ILE A 78 10.64 1.92 5.00
N GLU A 79 11.83 2.50 5.04
CA GLU A 79 12.08 3.73 5.79
C GLU A 79 11.41 4.92 5.09
N ILE A 80 10.82 5.81 5.88
CA ILE A 80 10.07 6.97 5.39
C ILE A 80 10.61 8.23 6.07
N GLY A 81 11.07 9.18 5.25
CA GLY A 81 11.41 10.52 5.70
C GLY A 81 10.16 11.36 5.99
N ILE A 82 10.31 12.37 6.85
CA ILE A 82 9.23 13.31 7.18
C ILE A 82 8.74 14.04 5.91
N GLU A 83 9.66 14.30 4.97
CA GLU A 83 9.40 14.92 3.67
C GLU A 83 8.50 14.09 2.74
N ASP A 84 8.43 12.78 2.93
CA ASP A 84 7.60 11.87 2.13
C ASP A 84 6.16 11.78 2.63
N ILE A 85 5.90 12.19 3.88
CA ILE A 85 4.59 12.08 4.53
C ILE A 85 3.49 12.80 3.73
N PRO A 86 3.66 14.06 3.26
CA PRO A 86 2.63 14.74 2.47
C PRO A 86 2.30 14.00 1.17
N TYR A 87 3.30 13.41 0.51
CA TYR A 87 3.13 12.61 -0.68
C TYR A 87 2.31 11.34 -0.39
N LEU A 88 2.65 10.62 0.67
CA LEU A 88 1.97 9.38 1.06
C LEU A 88 0.53 9.63 1.51
N ARG A 89 0.26 10.69 2.31
CA ARG A 89 -1.12 11.05 2.71
C ARG A 89 -2.00 11.36 1.50
N LYS A 90 -1.49 12.13 0.53
CA LYS A 90 -2.20 12.41 -0.72
C LYS A 90 -2.49 11.12 -1.50
N LEU A 91 -1.52 10.21 -1.56
CA LEU A 91 -1.66 8.94 -2.25
C LEU A 91 -2.70 8.03 -1.58
N VAL A 92 -2.70 7.93 -0.25
CA VAL A 92 -3.73 7.19 0.52
C VAL A 92 -5.12 7.77 0.26
N ALA A 93 -5.30 9.09 0.36
CA ALA A 93 -6.58 9.73 0.11
C ALA A 93 -7.11 9.43 -1.31
N SER A 94 -6.23 9.49 -2.32
CA SER A 94 -6.60 9.14 -3.69
C SER A 94 -6.87 7.65 -3.89
N THR A 95 -6.21 6.78 -3.11
CA THR A 95 -6.44 5.32 -3.14
C THR A 95 -7.86 5.00 -2.69
N ILE A 96 -8.32 5.58 -1.58
CA ILE A 96 -9.69 5.35 -1.09
C ILE A 96 -10.73 5.76 -2.14
N LYS A 97 -10.53 6.91 -2.79
CA LYS A 97 -11.39 7.37 -3.90
C LYS A 97 -11.36 6.39 -5.08
N ALA A 98 -10.18 5.93 -5.47
CA ALA A 98 -10.01 4.99 -6.58
C ALA A 98 -10.68 3.63 -6.32
N ILE A 99 -10.55 3.10 -5.09
CA ILE A 99 -11.22 1.87 -4.67
C ILE A 99 -12.74 2.05 -4.75
N SER A 100 -13.28 3.15 -4.20
CA SER A 100 -14.72 3.43 -4.25
C SER A 100 -15.25 3.47 -5.68
N ILE A 101 -14.52 4.09 -6.61
CA ILE A 101 -14.88 4.08 -8.04
C ILE A 101 -14.83 2.67 -8.62
N SER A 102 -13.74 1.93 -8.35
CA SER A 102 -13.55 0.60 -8.89
C SER A 102 -14.57 -0.42 -8.38
N GLN A 103 -15.05 -0.26 -7.15
CA GLN A 103 -15.96 -1.20 -6.49
C GLN A 103 -17.42 -0.75 -6.54
N LYS A 104 -17.73 0.38 -7.18
CA LYS A 104 -19.08 0.97 -7.21
C LYS A 104 -20.19 -0.03 -7.60
N GLY A 105 -19.92 -0.96 -8.52
CA GLY A 105 -20.88 -1.98 -8.96
C GLY A 105 -20.99 -3.21 -8.04
N ASN A 106 -20.07 -3.34 -7.07
CA ASN A 106 -19.96 -4.50 -6.16
C ASN A 106 -20.40 -4.18 -4.73
N LEU A 107 -20.78 -2.94 -4.46
CA LEU A 107 -21.31 -2.53 -3.16
C LEU A 107 -22.77 -2.98 -3.02
N GLU A 108 -23.17 -3.30 -1.80
CA GLU A 108 -24.58 -3.51 -1.47
C GLU A 108 -25.39 -2.28 -1.89
N LYS A 109 -26.51 -2.52 -2.58
CA LYS A 109 -27.44 -1.43 -2.90
C LYS A 109 -28.11 -1.03 -1.60
N GLN A 110 -27.83 0.19 -1.13
CA GLN A 110 -28.61 0.76 -0.05
C GLN A 110 -30.02 1.03 -0.59
N GLU A 111 -30.97 0.16 -0.25
CA GLU A 111 -32.39 0.46 -0.42
C GLU A 111 -32.71 1.66 0.48
N SER A 112 -33.18 2.76 -0.15
CA SER A 112 -33.65 3.96 0.54
C SER A 112 -35.11 3.84 0.91
#